data_AF-A0A2V9TMH7-F1
#
_entry.id   AF-A0A2V9TMH7-F1
#
_cell.length_a   1.000
_cell.length_b   1.000
_cell.length_c   1.000
_cell.angle_alpha   90.00
_cell.angle_beta   90.00
_cell.angle_gamma   90.00
#
_symmetry.space_group_name_H-M   'P 1'
#
loop_
_entity.id
_entity.type
_entity.pdbx_description
1 polymer ?
#
loop_
_entity_poly.entity_id
_entity_poly.type
_entity_poly.pdbx_seq_one_letter_code
_entity_poly.pdbx_strand_id
1 'polypeptide(L)'
;MDANSLPFTQMATVKNISSSGVEIHGLMRQVLPGELLDVQLGEDRAQYRVVWAGRMGSRKEGEIGLESMEAEPFIWNLDLLRCS
;
A
#
# COMPACT_ATOMS: atom_id res chain seq x y z
N MET A 1 -4.12 5.18 -18.93
CA MET A 1 -2.65 5.29 -18.77
C MET A 1 -2.27 6.70 -19.14
N ASP A 2 -2.07 7.52 -18.13
CA ASP A 2 -1.69 8.93 -18.19
C ASP A 2 -0.16 9.08 -18.00
N ALA A 3 0.40 10.07 -18.70
CA ALA A 3 1.80 10.16 -19.13
C ALA A 3 2.84 10.49 -18.04
N ASN A 4 2.55 10.22 -16.78
CA ASN A 4 3.43 10.57 -15.66
C ASN A 4 3.78 9.38 -14.76
N SER A 5 3.77 8.14 -15.27
CA SER A 5 4.25 6.91 -14.58
C SER A 5 5.76 6.95 -14.29
N LEU A 6 6.24 8.05 -13.71
CA LEU A 6 7.58 8.17 -13.21
C LEU A 6 7.73 7.20 -12.05
N PRO A 7 8.77 6.35 -12.07
CA PRO A 7 9.07 5.52 -10.93
C PRO A 7 9.29 6.42 -9.72
N PHE A 8 8.67 6.07 -8.61
CA PHE A 8 8.89 6.76 -7.34
C PHE A 8 9.20 5.73 -6.26
N THR A 9 10.01 6.15 -5.29
CA THR A 9 10.21 5.43 -4.05
C THR A 9 9.91 6.40 -2.93
N GLN A 10 8.98 6.03 -2.05
CA GLN A 10 8.60 6.86 -0.93
C GLN A 10 8.38 6.00 0.31
N MET A 11 8.87 6.48 1.44
CA MET A 11 8.50 5.90 2.73
C MET A 11 7.06 6.30 3.05
N ALA A 12 6.34 5.35 3.63
CA ALA A 12 4.97 5.51 4.10
C ALA A 12 4.81 4.72 5.40
N THR A 13 3.79 5.07 6.18
CA THR A 13 3.52 4.41 7.46
C THR A 13 2.28 3.55 7.32
N VAL A 14 2.36 2.32 7.83
CA VAL A 14 1.22 1.43 7.91
C VAL A 14 0.27 1.90 9.01
N LYS A 15 -1.01 2.06 8.66
CA LYS A 15 -2.07 2.49 9.58
C LYS A 15 -2.94 1.32 10.04
N ASN A 16 -3.19 0.35 9.17
CA ASN A 16 -3.96 -0.85 9.46
C ASN A 16 -3.53 -1.99 8.55
N ILE A 17 -3.61 -3.23 9.03
CA ILE A 17 -3.29 -4.45 8.26
C ILE A 17 -4.43 -5.44 8.45
N SER A 18 -4.80 -6.13 7.38
CA SER A 18 -5.71 -7.27 7.41
C SER A 18 -5.04 -8.50 6.79
N SER A 19 -5.76 -9.61 6.74
CA SER A 19 -5.29 -10.84 6.07
C SER A 19 -5.16 -10.69 4.55
N SER A 20 -5.77 -9.67 3.94
CA SER A 20 -5.83 -9.52 2.48
C SER A 20 -5.34 -8.16 1.98
N GLY A 21 -4.85 -7.29 2.86
CA GLY A 21 -4.47 -5.94 2.47
C GLY A 21 -3.94 -5.08 3.59
N VAL A 22 -3.62 -3.84 3.24
CA VAL A 22 -3.03 -2.84 4.14
C VAL A 22 -3.59 -1.45 3.84
N GLU A 23 -3.77 -0.65 4.88
CA GLU A 23 -3.98 0.79 4.78
C GLU A 23 -2.67 1.49 5.14
N ILE A 24 -2.16 2.34 4.26
CA ILE A 24 -0.97 3.13 4.49
C ILE A 24 -1.30 4.62 4.42
N HIS A 25 -0.49 5.45 5.09
CA HIS A 25 -0.61 6.89 5.08
C HIS A 25 0.72 7.60 4.86
N GLY A 26 0.64 8.87 4.47
CA GLY A 26 1.80 9.74 4.24
C GLY A 26 2.26 9.78 2.78
N LEU A 27 1.49 9.22 1.84
CA LEU A 27 1.84 9.25 0.42
C LEU A 27 1.67 10.67 -0.14
N MET A 28 2.75 11.26 -0.65
CA MET A 28 2.70 12.57 -1.32
C MET A 28 2.34 12.43 -2.80
N ARG A 29 2.69 11.30 -3.40
CA ARG A 29 2.35 10.99 -4.78
C ARG A 29 0.88 10.61 -4.90
N GLN A 30 0.17 11.22 -5.85
CA GLN A 30 -1.16 10.75 -6.21
C GLN A 30 -1.07 9.45 -6.99
N VAL A 31 -1.87 8.48 -6.56
CA VAL A 31 -2.06 7.18 -7.22
C VAL A 31 -3.56 6.97 -7.41
N LEU A 32 -3.91 6.19 -8.43
CA LEU A 32 -5.29 5.87 -8.78
C LEU A 32 -5.65 4.43 -8.39
N PRO A 33 -6.93 4.18 -8.05
CA PRO A 33 -7.43 2.82 -7.92
C PRO A 33 -7.14 2.00 -9.19
N GLY A 34 -6.68 0.77 -9.01
CA GLY A 34 -6.26 -0.15 -10.07
C GLY A 34 -4.77 -0.10 -10.40
N GLU A 35 -4.03 0.92 -9.95
CA GLU A 35 -2.56 0.93 -10.08
C GLU A 35 -1.91 -0.19 -9.26
N LEU A 36 -0.81 -0.72 -9.79
CA LEU A 36 0.04 -1.69 -9.08
C LEU A 36 1.23 -0.97 -8.48
N LEU A 37 1.46 -1.19 -7.18
CA LEU A 37 2.61 -0.67 -6.46
C LEU A 37 3.46 -1.82 -5.94
N ASP A 38 4.76 -1.69 -6.14
CA ASP A 38 5.74 -2.53 -5.46
C ASP A 38 5.94 -2.00 -4.04
N VAL A 39 5.59 -2.80 -3.03
CA VAL A 39 5.77 -2.45 -1.62
C VAL A 39 6.94 -3.24 -1.06
N GLN A 40 7.82 -2.55 -0.35
CA GLN A 40 9.01 -3.14 0.27
C GLN A 40 8.97 -2.95 1.79
N LEU A 41 9.23 -4.02 2.53
CA LEU A 41 9.40 -4.03 3.98
C LEU A 41 10.72 -4.74 4.31
N GLY A 42 11.78 -3.97 4.60
CA GLY A 42 13.12 -4.52 4.77
C GLY A 42 13.63 -5.15 3.46
N GLU A 43 13.94 -6.44 3.49
CA GLU A 43 14.38 -7.21 2.32
C GLU A 43 13.21 -7.80 1.52
N ASP A 44 12.02 -7.87 2.13
CA ASP A 44 10.83 -8.44 1.51
C ASP A 44 10.14 -7.43 0.59
N ARG A 45 9.66 -7.91 -0.56
CA ARG A 45 8.96 -7.10 -1.56
C ARG A 45 7.80 -7.89 -2.16
N ALA A 46 6.67 -7.22 -2.37
CA ALA A 46 5.51 -7.78 -3.05
C ALA A 46 4.71 -6.71 -3.80
N GLN A 47 4.00 -7.14 -4.84
CA GLN A 47 3.06 -6.29 -5.57
C GLN A 47 1.69 -6.22 -4.90
N TYR A 48 1.15 -5.01 -4.84
CA TYR A 48 -0.17 -4.72 -4.31
C TYR A 48 -0.95 -3.87 -5.31
N ARG A 49 -2.27 -4.08 -5.36
CA ARG A 49 -3.15 -3.22 -6.13
C ARG A 49 -3.77 -2.14 -5.24
N VAL A 50 -3.77 -0.91 -5.72
CA VAL A 50 -4.51 0.19 -5.09
C VAL A 50 -6.00 -0.07 -5.25
N VAL A 51 -6.72 -0.24 -4.14
CA VAL A 51 -8.19 -0.42 -4.14
C VAL A 51 -8.93 0.89 -3.92
N TRP A 52 -8.32 1.84 -3.21
CA TRP A 52 -8.82 3.19 -3.03
C TRP A 52 -7.68 4.15 -2.72
N ALA A 53 -7.85 5.42 -3.08
CA ALA A 53 -6.94 6.50 -2.72
C ALA A 53 -7.73 7.68 -2.14
N GLY A 54 -7.22 8.25 -1.05
CA GLY A 54 -7.82 9.40 -0.41
C GLY A 54 -7.75 10.65 -1.30
N ARG A 55 -8.86 11.38 -1.35
CA ARG A 55 -8.97 12.59 -2.18
C ARG A 55 -8.11 13.72 -1.59
N MET A 56 -7.45 14.50 -2.44
CA MET A 56 -6.78 15.75 -2.02
C MET A 56 -7.74 16.69 -1.31
N GLY A 57 -7.26 17.35 -0.25
CA GLY A 57 -8.04 18.23 0.61
C GLY A 57 -9.02 17.51 1.54
N SER A 58 -9.05 16.17 1.54
CA SER A 58 -9.85 15.38 2.48
C SER A 58 -9.04 14.97 3.71
N ARG A 59 -9.72 14.52 4.77
CA ARG A 59 -9.04 13.94 5.95
C ARG A 59 -8.20 12.70 5.64
N LYS A 60 -8.45 12.05 4.50
CA LYS A 60 -7.73 10.86 4.04
C LYS A 60 -6.66 11.20 3.00
N GLU A 61 -6.37 12.48 2.77
CA GLU A 61 -5.31 12.86 1.81
C GLU A 61 -3.99 12.16 2.15
N GLY A 62 -3.38 11.54 1.15
CA GLY A 62 -2.17 10.74 1.30
C GLY A 62 -2.37 9.37 1.96
N GLU A 63 -3.62 8.95 2.19
CA GLU A 63 -3.96 7.57 2.58
C GLU A 63 -4.38 6.75 1.36
N ILE A 64 -3.96 5.49 1.33
CA ILE A 64 -4.39 4.54 0.31
C ILE A 64 -4.68 3.17 0.93
N GLY A 65 -5.60 2.45 0.31
CA GLY A 65 -5.83 1.03 0.57
C GLY A 65 -5.19 0.18 -0.50
N LEU A 66 -4.52 -0.89 -0.07
CA LEU A 66 -3.83 -1.84 -0.91
C LEU A 66 -4.37 -3.24 -0.67
N GLU A 67 -4.64 -3.99 -1.74
CA GLU A 67 -4.96 -5.42 -1.69
C GLU A 67 -3.76 -6.27 -2.13
N SER A 68 -3.53 -7.37 -1.42
CA SER A 68 -2.54 -8.37 -1.80
C SER A 68 -2.95 -9.04 -3.11
N MET A 69 -1.96 -9.31 -3.96
CA MET A 69 -2.16 -10.11 -5.18
C MET A 69 -2.02 -11.60 -4.84
N GLU A 70 -2.86 -12.47 -5.41
CA GLU A 70 -2.90 -13.91 -5.07
C GLU A 70 -1.54 -14.64 -5.27
N ALA A 71 -0.72 -14.17 -6.21
CA ALA A 71 0.58 -14.77 -6.54
C ALA A 71 1.75 -14.20 -5.72
N GLU A 72 1.51 -13.18 -4.90
CA GLU A 72 2.57 -12.44 -4.20
C GLU A 72 2.73 -12.90 -2.75
N PRO A 73 3.95 -12.84 -2.19
CA PRO A 73 4.16 -13.17 -0.79
C PRO A 73 3.47 -12.17 0.13
N PHE A 74 2.87 -12.66 1.21
CA PHE A 74 2.33 -11.80 2.26
C PHE A 74 3.47 -11.25 3.13
N ILE A 75 4.01 -10.09 2.74
CA ILE A 75 5.19 -9.48 3.37
C ILE A 75 4.90 -8.84 4.72
N TRP A 76 3.63 -8.69 5.11
CA TRP A 76 3.29 -7.96 6.33
C TRP A 76 3.67 -8.70 7.62
N ASN A 77 4.15 -9.96 7.50
CA ASN A 77 4.66 -10.85 8.55
C ASN A 77 4.33 -10.40 9.97
N LEU A 78 3.03 -10.25 10.21
CA LEU A 78 2.55 -9.99 11.54
C LEU A 78 2.54 -11.37 12.18
N ASP A 79 3.50 -11.61 13.06
CA ASP A 79 3.38 -12.63 14.11
C ASP A 79 2.19 -12.24 15.02
N LEU A 80 0.97 -12.27 14.48
CA LEU A 80 -0.29 -12.07 15.21
C LEU A 80 -0.55 -13.19 16.21
N LEU A 81 0.30 -14.23 16.20
CA LEU A 81 0.25 -15.37 17.10
C LEU A 81 0.88 -15.11 18.48
N ARG A 82 1.29 -13.88 18.82
CA ARG A 82 1.83 -13.54 20.15
C ARG A 82 0.89 -12.73 21.05
N CYS A 83 -0.42 -12.88 20.87
CA CYS A 83 -1.39 -12.57 21.92
C CYS A 83 -2.06 -13.88 22.38
N SER A 84 -1.34 -14.64 23.20
CA SER A 84 -1.89 -15.69 24.09
C SER A 84 -2.06 -15.14 25.49
#